data_AF-A0A640QFP6-F1
#
_entry.id   AF-A0A640QFP6-F1
#
_cell.length_a   1.000
_cell.length_b   1.000
_cell.length_c   1.000
_cell.angle_alpha   90.00
_cell.angle_beta   90.00
_cell.angle_gamma   90.00
#
_symmetry.space_group_name_H-M   'P 1'
#
loop_
_entity.id
_entity.type
_entity.pdbx_description
1 polymer ?
#
loop_
_entity_poly.entity_id
_entity_poly.type
_entity_poly.pdbx_seq_one_letter_code
_entity_poly.pdbx_strand_id
1 'polypeptide(L)'
;MKLPIKLFALLIISIIVTGCASTYVPPTTGYKAPEKSKVGVLVVAKEYPSHTHVGTTIFNNFSKEYEYDWQLKETIFKTFENKIENGTSFEVVDLSNFLSEGSTPSFVTVENKEWVFNETSAAIREKLTAEGITAVVIIKESPTLAAMECGMYGCSEHYSQGYGLFTRSFLGLDNYMASASFQISIETIDKPVDITRLERVKETQSYLAKNKQLEDFRDPEDFENITENELLPVKAALVEYFDNLAVMTRQFLIGADVSTGK
;
A
#
# COMPACT_ATOMS: atom_id res chain seq x y z
N MET A 1 45.99 29.80 29.34
CA MET A 1 44.87 28.96 29.80
C MET A 1 44.33 28.19 28.60
N LYS A 2 44.42 26.86 28.65
CA LYS A 2 44.02 25.92 27.60
C LYS A 2 42.66 25.32 27.99
N LEU A 3 41.84 25.10 26.96
CA LEU A 3 40.54 24.41 26.92
C LEU A 3 39.31 25.21 27.43
N PRO A 4 38.11 25.00 26.84
CA PRO A 4 37.70 23.71 26.32
C PRO A 4 37.33 23.68 24.83
N ILE A 5 38.28 23.22 24.00
CA ILE A 5 37.99 22.46 22.76
C ILE A 5 37.07 21.25 23.05
N LYS A 6 36.99 20.81 24.32
CA LYS A 6 36.03 19.81 24.81
C LYS A 6 34.56 20.25 24.72
N LEU A 7 34.24 21.55 24.73
CA LEU A 7 32.85 22.01 24.64
C LEU A 7 32.30 21.92 23.21
N PHE A 8 33.18 22.08 22.21
CA PHE A 8 32.81 21.97 20.80
C PHE A 8 32.67 20.50 20.36
N ALA A 9 33.46 19.59 20.94
CA ALA A 9 33.33 18.16 20.72
C ALA A 9 32.01 17.58 21.27
N LEU A 10 31.45 18.17 22.35
CA LEU A 10 30.16 17.75 22.90
C LEU A 10 28.97 18.19 22.03
N LEU A 11 29.10 19.29 21.29
CA LEU A 11 28.05 19.82 20.42
C LEU A 11 27.95 19.06 19.07
N ILE A 12 29.02 18.38 18.66
CA ILE A 12 29.07 17.59 17.42
C ILE A 12 28.57 16.16 17.65
N ILE A 13 28.71 15.61 18.85
CA ILE A 13 28.17 14.28 19.20
C ILE A 13 26.63 14.29 19.29
N SER A 14 26.01 15.42 19.62
CA SER A 14 24.55 15.57 19.66
C SER A 14 23.87 15.67 18.28
N ILE A 15 24.63 15.83 17.19
CA ILE A 15 24.07 15.92 15.82
C ILE A 15 24.02 14.54 15.13
N ILE A 16 24.67 13.52 15.71
CA ILE A 16 24.69 12.15 15.13
C ILE A 16 23.47 11.32 15.58
N VAL A 17 22.64 11.83 16.48
CA VAL A 17 21.30 11.27 16.73
C VAL A 17 20.29 11.97 15.80
N THR A 18 20.56 11.93 14.49
CA THR A 18 19.46 11.98 13.52
C THR A 18 18.76 10.64 13.68
N GLY A 19 17.86 10.59 14.66
CA GLY A 19 17.03 9.43 14.92
C GLY A 19 16.45 8.98 13.59
N CYS A 20 16.60 7.69 13.28
CA CYS A 20 15.67 7.03 12.39
C CYS A 20 14.29 7.54 12.79
N ALA A 21 13.61 8.27 11.90
CA ALA A 21 12.27 8.76 12.14
C ALA A 21 11.37 7.52 12.18
N SER A 22 11.43 6.78 13.29
CA SER A 22 10.53 5.70 13.59
C SER A 22 9.18 6.38 13.75
N THR A 23 8.31 6.14 12.78
CA THR A 23 6.91 6.53 12.88
C THR A 23 6.37 5.87 14.14
N TYR A 24 6.13 6.67 15.19
CA TYR A 24 5.53 6.15 16.42
C TYR A 24 4.17 5.54 16.08
N VAL A 25 3.97 4.29 16.51
CA VAL A 25 2.72 3.55 16.37
C VAL A 25 2.14 3.40 17.78
N PRO A 26 1.01 4.06 18.10
CA PRO A 26 0.38 3.86 19.40
C PRO A 26 -0.01 2.39 19.61
N PRO A 27 0.10 1.87 20.85
CA PRO A 27 -0.23 0.47 21.14
C PRO A 27 -1.72 0.21 20.83
N THR A 28 -2.00 -0.92 20.19
CA THR A 28 -3.36 -1.42 19.96
C THR A 28 -3.67 -2.50 20.99
N THR A 29 -4.45 -2.16 22.01
CA THR A 29 -4.82 -3.13 23.06
C THR A 29 -5.91 -4.07 22.55
N GLY A 30 -5.50 -5.19 21.93
CA GLY A 30 -6.35 -6.36 21.68
C GLY A 30 -7.65 -6.06 20.92
N TYR A 31 -7.59 -5.20 19.90
CA TYR A 31 -8.77 -4.91 19.08
C TYR A 31 -9.30 -6.20 18.46
N LYS A 32 -10.62 -6.37 18.55
CA LYS A 32 -11.40 -7.38 17.83
C LYS A 32 -12.68 -6.69 17.38
N ALA A 33 -13.01 -6.81 16.10
CA ALA A 33 -14.25 -6.26 15.56
C ALA A 33 -15.46 -6.99 16.19
N PRO A 34 -16.57 -6.29 16.46
CA PRO A 34 -17.80 -6.92 16.94
C PRO A 34 -18.30 -8.00 15.98
N GLU A 35 -18.88 -9.09 16.50
CA GLU A 35 -19.53 -10.08 15.63
C GLU A 35 -20.66 -9.44 14.82
N LYS A 36 -20.88 -9.93 13.58
CA LYS A 36 -21.89 -9.40 12.66
C LYS A 36 -21.66 -7.95 12.24
N SER A 37 -20.45 -7.42 12.38
CA SER A 37 -20.10 -6.12 11.86
C SER A 37 -19.89 -6.14 10.35
N LYS A 38 -20.07 -4.97 9.72
CA LYS A 38 -19.77 -4.78 8.31
C LYS A 38 -18.37 -4.20 8.11
N VAL A 39 -17.69 -4.62 7.06
CA VAL A 39 -16.41 -4.08 6.61
C VAL A 39 -16.61 -3.44 5.24
N GLY A 40 -16.41 -2.13 5.16
CA GLY A 40 -16.51 -1.41 3.91
C GLY A 40 -15.25 -1.57 3.08
N VAL A 41 -15.36 -1.89 1.79
CA VAL A 41 -14.22 -1.94 0.85
C VAL A 41 -14.47 -0.94 -0.28
N LEU A 42 -13.50 -0.09 -0.56
CA LEU A 42 -13.48 0.81 -1.72
C LEU A 42 -12.24 0.52 -2.56
N VAL A 43 -12.42 0.22 -3.84
CA VAL A 43 -11.33 0.07 -4.80
C VAL A 43 -11.45 1.14 -5.88
N VAL A 44 -10.52 2.10 -5.89
CA VAL A 44 -10.45 3.17 -6.88
C VAL A 44 -9.22 2.92 -7.75
N ALA A 45 -9.43 2.32 -8.92
CA ALA A 45 -8.37 2.02 -9.88
C ALA A 45 -8.85 2.28 -11.31
N LYS A 46 -7.90 2.49 -12.22
CA LYS A 46 -8.16 2.49 -13.66
C LYS A 46 -8.60 1.11 -14.13
N GLU A 47 -9.25 1.09 -15.28
CA GLU A 47 -9.76 -0.16 -15.87
C GLU A 47 -8.63 -1.08 -16.36
N TYR A 48 -7.56 -0.47 -16.84
CA TYR A 48 -6.52 -1.15 -17.60
C TYR A 48 -5.15 -1.11 -16.91
N PRO A 49 -4.36 -2.19 -16.99
CA PRO A 49 -3.00 -2.19 -16.50
C PRO A 49 -2.11 -1.25 -17.30
N SER A 50 -1.10 -0.73 -16.62
CA SER A 50 -0.08 0.13 -17.19
C SER A 50 1.29 -0.54 -17.19
N HIS A 51 2.15 -0.08 -18.10
CA HIS A 51 3.57 -0.36 -18.12
C HIS A 51 4.34 0.95 -17.98
N THR A 52 5.09 1.07 -16.90
CA THR A 52 6.07 2.15 -16.70
C THR A 52 7.46 1.63 -17.05
N HIS A 53 8.06 2.17 -18.10
CA HIS A 53 9.43 1.84 -18.52
C HIS A 53 10.38 2.99 -18.17
N VAL A 54 11.46 2.66 -17.46
CA VAL A 54 12.51 3.59 -17.07
C VAL A 54 13.85 3.10 -17.62
N GLY A 55 14.28 3.72 -18.72
CA GLY A 55 15.53 3.45 -19.39
C GLY A 55 16.72 4.18 -18.79
N THR A 56 17.88 4.02 -19.44
CA THR A 56 19.13 4.71 -19.05
C THR A 56 19.09 6.21 -19.37
N THR A 57 18.26 6.61 -20.35
CA THR A 57 18.05 8.02 -20.70
C THR A 57 16.56 8.36 -20.63
N ILE A 58 16.26 9.61 -20.31
CA ILE A 58 14.86 10.10 -20.22
C ILE A 58 14.08 9.95 -21.53
N PHE A 59 14.77 9.89 -22.67
CA PHE A 59 14.15 9.82 -24.00
C PHE A 59 13.50 8.46 -24.29
N ASN A 60 13.90 7.42 -23.56
CA ASN A 60 13.35 6.08 -23.70
C ASN A 60 12.30 5.77 -22.62
N ASN A 61 12.05 6.71 -21.69
CA ASN A 61 11.08 6.50 -20.63
C ASN A 61 9.67 6.69 -21.17
N PHE A 62 8.76 5.79 -20.81
CA PHE A 62 7.35 5.94 -21.15
C PHE A 62 6.45 5.32 -20.07
N SER A 63 5.17 5.71 -20.10
CA SER A 63 4.10 5.04 -19.38
C SER A 63 2.98 4.78 -20.37
N LYS A 64 2.57 3.52 -20.52
CA LYS A 64 1.55 3.08 -21.47
C LYS A 64 0.49 2.25 -20.77
N GLU A 65 -0.77 2.44 -21.12
CA GLU A 65 -1.86 1.55 -20.71
C GLU A 65 -2.10 0.50 -21.81
N TYR A 66 -2.39 -0.74 -21.41
CA TYR A 66 -2.81 -1.80 -22.32
C TYR A 66 -4.27 -2.11 -22.05
N GLU A 67 -5.12 -2.04 -23.08
CA GLU A 67 -6.57 -2.20 -23.00
C GLU A 67 -7.01 -3.66 -22.74
N TYR A 68 -6.44 -4.27 -21.70
CA TYR A 68 -6.79 -5.59 -21.20
C TYR A 68 -7.64 -5.44 -19.94
N ASP A 69 -8.91 -5.80 -20.06
CA ASP A 69 -9.81 -5.83 -18.91
C ASP A 69 -9.47 -7.02 -18.01
N TRP A 70 -8.65 -6.75 -17.01
CA TRP A 70 -8.30 -7.74 -15.99
C TRP A 70 -9.38 -7.92 -14.93
N GLN A 71 -10.41 -7.07 -14.92
CA GLN A 71 -11.40 -6.96 -13.87
C GLN A 71 -10.74 -6.83 -12.48
N LEU A 72 -9.63 -6.09 -12.40
CA LEU A 72 -8.79 -6.08 -11.21
C LEU A 72 -9.54 -5.48 -10.00
N LYS A 73 -10.33 -4.43 -10.22
CA LYS A 73 -11.19 -3.82 -9.17
C LYS A 73 -12.12 -4.85 -8.53
N GLU A 74 -12.86 -5.59 -9.36
CA GLU A 74 -13.78 -6.64 -8.92
C GLU A 74 -13.02 -7.80 -8.25
N THR A 75 -11.86 -8.18 -8.80
CA THR A 75 -11.00 -9.22 -8.23
C THR A 75 -10.52 -8.85 -6.83
N ILE A 76 -10.04 -7.63 -6.63
CA ILE A 76 -9.62 -7.12 -5.31
C ILE A 76 -10.81 -7.13 -4.35
N PHE A 77 -11.95 -6.57 -4.73
CA PHE A 77 -13.15 -6.55 -3.89
C PHE A 77 -13.55 -7.96 -3.43
N LYS A 78 -13.70 -8.89 -4.38
CA LYS A 78 -14.03 -10.29 -4.09
C LYS A 78 -12.98 -10.99 -3.25
N THR A 79 -11.70 -10.61 -3.36
CA THR A 79 -10.63 -11.18 -2.54
C THR A 79 -10.81 -10.78 -1.08
N PHE A 80 -11.10 -9.50 -0.80
CA PHE A 80 -11.41 -9.03 0.55
C PHE A 80 -12.71 -9.64 1.08
N GLU A 81 -13.78 -9.65 0.28
CA GLU A 81 -15.06 -10.29 0.59
C GLU A 81 -14.87 -11.75 1.03
N ASN A 82 -14.32 -12.59 0.14
CA ASN A 82 -14.13 -14.00 0.41
C ASN A 82 -13.25 -14.27 1.63
N LYS A 83 -12.17 -13.50 1.83
CA LYS A 83 -11.28 -13.74 2.99
C LYS A 83 -11.93 -13.32 4.29
N ILE A 84 -12.57 -12.15 4.33
CA ILE A 84 -13.14 -11.59 5.55
C ILE A 84 -14.38 -12.39 5.98
N GLU A 85 -15.27 -12.73 5.07
CA GLU A 85 -16.53 -13.42 5.39
C GLU A 85 -16.32 -14.90 5.69
N ASN A 86 -15.35 -15.56 5.05
CA ASN A 86 -15.17 -17.00 5.21
C ASN A 86 -14.83 -17.41 6.65
N GLY A 87 -15.74 -18.18 7.25
CA GLY A 87 -15.63 -18.67 8.62
C GLY A 87 -15.77 -17.58 9.69
N THR A 88 -16.32 -16.42 9.34
CA THR A 88 -16.65 -15.35 10.29
C THR A 88 -18.14 -14.99 10.19
N SER A 89 -18.59 -14.06 11.03
CA SER A 89 -19.93 -13.48 10.94
C SER A 89 -19.93 -12.11 10.26
N PHE A 90 -18.78 -11.65 9.75
CA PHE A 90 -18.67 -10.35 9.09
C PHE A 90 -19.36 -10.35 7.73
N GLU A 91 -19.72 -9.16 7.27
CA GLU A 91 -20.25 -8.89 5.93
C GLU A 91 -19.35 -7.83 5.28
N VAL A 92 -18.97 -8.02 4.02
CA VAL A 92 -18.20 -7.04 3.25
C VAL A 92 -19.14 -6.25 2.35
N VAL A 93 -19.01 -4.93 2.37
CA VAL A 93 -19.89 -4.02 1.61
C VAL A 93 -19.05 -3.11 0.71
N ASP A 94 -19.48 -2.95 -0.54
CA ASP A 94 -18.88 -1.98 -1.45
C ASP A 94 -19.24 -0.54 -1.04
N LEU A 95 -18.21 0.27 -0.82
CA LEU A 95 -18.34 1.67 -0.42
C LEU A 95 -18.57 2.63 -1.58
N SER A 96 -18.53 2.17 -2.83
CA SER A 96 -18.71 3.00 -4.03
C SER A 96 -20.02 3.81 -4.02
N ASN A 97 -21.08 3.26 -3.43
CA ASN A 97 -22.39 3.93 -3.30
C ASN A 97 -22.47 4.92 -2.13
N PHE A 98 -21.54 4.85 -1.18
CA PHE A 98 -21.53 5.68 0.03
C PHE A 98 -20.60 6.90 -0.11
N LEU A 99 -19.64 6.82 -1.02
CA LEU A 99 -18.57 7.78 -1.20
C LEU A 99 -18.66 8.43 -2.58
N SER A 100 -18.38 9.74 -2.64
CA SER A 100 -18.28 10.42 -3.93
C SER A 100 -17.14 9.84 -4.74
N GLU A 101 -17.30 9.83 -6.06
CA GLU A 101 -16.25 9.38 -6.99
C GLU A 101 -14.92 10.11 -6.71
N GLY A 102 -13.84 9.34 -6.63
CA GLY A 102 -12.49 9.86 -6.35
C GLY A 102 -12.22 10.26 -4.89
N SER A 103 -13.23 10.24 -4.01
CA SER A 103 -13.03 10.51 -2.59
C SER A 103 -12.33 9.33 -1.90
N THR A 104 -11.29 9.66 -1.13
CA THR A 104 -10.51 8.68 -0.35
C THR A 104 -10.32 9.24 1.06
N PRO A 105 -11.37 9.18 1.91
CA PRO A 105 -11.30 9.68 3.27
C PRO A 105 -10.24 8.93 4.07
N SER A 106 -9.66 9.61 5.05
CA SER A 106 -8.85 9.00 6.11
C SER A 106 -9.53 9.28 7.43
N PHE A 107 -9.80 8.24 8.20
CA PHE A 107 -10.63 8.27 9.41
C PHE A 107 -9.83 8.30 10.69
N VAL A 108 -8.56 7.88 10.68
CA VAL A 108 -7.71 7.72 11.85
C VAL A 108 -6.41 8.49 11.64
N THR A 109 -6.00 9.22 12.66
CA THR A 109 -4.70 9.89 12.73
C THR A 109 -4.05 9.63 14.09
N VAL A 110 -2.81 10.09 14.25
CA VAL A 110 -2.08 10.01 15.53
C VAL A 110 -1.84 11.41 16.05
N GLU A 111 -2.44 11.71 17.20
CA GLU A 111 -2.25 12.96 17.93
C GLU A 111 -1.79 12.63 19.35
N ASN A 112 -0.80 13.38 19.85
CA ASN A 112 -0.28 13.17 21.21
C ASN A 112 0.10 11.71 21.54
N LYS A 113 0.60 10.96 20.55
CA LYS A 113 0.96 9.53 20.67
C LYS A 113 -0.25 8.61 20.93
N GLU A 114 -1.45 9.03 20.58
CA GLU A 114 -2.66 8.22 20.68
C GLU A 114 -3.37 8.15 19.33
N TRP A 115 -4.12 7.07 19.13
CA TRP A 115 -5.00 6.98 17.98
C TRP A 115 -6.23 7.86 18.21
N VAL A 116 -6.52 8.74 17.26
CA VAL A 116 -7.71 9.59 17.31
C VAL A 116 -8.43 9.56 15.96
N PHE A 117 -9.73 9.82 15.97
CA PHE A 117 -10.47 9.98 14.73
C PHE A 117 -10.10 11.30 14.05
N ASN A 118 -9.99 11.28 12.74
CA ASN A 118 -9.80 12.47 11.93
C ASN A 118 -11.14 13.20 11.76
N GLU A 119 -11.24 14.39 12.36
CA GLU A 119 -12.44 15.23 12.32
C GLU A 119 -12.86 15.62 10.89
N THR A 120 -11.92 15.66 9.94
CA THR A 120 -12.21 15.95 8.52
C THR A 120 -13.15 14.92 7.90
N SER A 121 -13.12 13.67 8.40
CA SER A 121 -13.93 12.56 7.91
C SER A 121 -15.09 12.22 8.84
N ALA A 122 -15.37 13.02 9.87
CA ALA A 122 -16.36 12.70 10.91
C ALA A 122 -17.76 12.46 10.35
N ALA A 123 -18.24 13.33 9.45
CA ALA A 123 -19.57 13.19 8.84
C ALA A 123 -19.72 11.91 7.98
N ILE A 124 -18.65 11.51 7.28
CA ILE A 124 -18.64 10.25 6.52
C ILE A 124 -18.60 9.07 7.49
N ARG A 125 -17.74 9.15 8.52
CA ARG A 125 -17.62 8.14 9.57
C ARG A 125 -18.97 7.84 10.21
N GLU A 126 -19.69 8.88 10.63
CA GLU A 126 -21.02 8.78 11.23
C GLU A 126 -22.00 8.04 10.32
N LYS A 127 -22.05 8.40 9.02
CA LYS A 127 -22.89 7.69 8.03
C LYS A 127 -22.52 6.20 7.92
N LEU A 128 -21.24 5.88 7.80
CA LEU A 128 -20.80 4.49 7.68
C LEU A 128 -21.08 3.69 8.97
N THR A 129 -20.85 4.29 10.14
CA THR A 129 -21.16 3.63 11.42
C THR A 129 -22.65 3.41 11.62
N ALA A 130 -23.51 4.30 11.11
CA ALA A 130 -24.97 4.13 11.15
C ALA A 130 -25.45 2.93 10.31
N GLU A 131 -24.71 2.57 9.26
CA GLU A 131 -24.93 1.38 8.43
C GLU A 131 -24.39 0.08 9.06
N GLY A 132 -23.74 0.18 10.23
CA GLY A 132 -23.12 -0.94 10.93
C GLY A 132 -21.69 -1.27 10.47
N ILE A 133 -21.06 -0.37 9.71
CA ILE A 133 -19.67 -0.54 9.27
C ILE A 133 -18.73 -0.18 10.43
N THR A 134 -17.83 -1.10 10.76
CA THR A 134 -16.87 -0.93 11.87
C THR A 134 -15.43 -0.77 11.39
N ALA A 135 -15.14 -1.21 10.16
CA ALA A 135 -13.83 -1.04 9.54
C ALA A 135 -13.97 -0.73 8.06
N VAL A 136 -12.97 -0.07 7.49
CA VAL A 136 -12.90 0.30 6.09
C VAL A 136 -11.56 -0.11 5.50
N VAL A 137 -11.59 -0.55 4.24
CA VAL A 137 -10.43 -0.82 3.39
C VAL A 137 -10.56 0.09 2.18
N ILE A 138 -9.62 1.02 2.01
CA ILE A 138 -9.58 1.93 0.87
C ILE A 138 -8.31 1.65 0.09
N ILE A 139 -8.47 1.23 -1.16
CA ILE A 139 -7.38 0.91 -2.08
C ILE A 139 -7.50 1.87 -3.25
N LYS A 140 -6.56 2.80 -3.37
CA LYS A 140 -6.54 3.83 -4.41
C LYS A 140 -5.29 3.69 -5.25
N GLU A 141 -5.44 3.58 -6.56
CA GLU A 141 -4.31 3.63 -7.47
C GLU A 141 -3.56 4.97 -7.28
N SER A 142 -2.25 4.87 -7.13
CA SER A 142 -1.36 6.00 -6.89
C SER A 142 0.07 5.62 -7.26
N PRO A 143 0.87 6.53 -7.82
CA PRO A 143 2.27 6.23 -8.11
C PRO A 143 3.02 5.71 -6.88
N THR A 144 3.81 4.66 -7.07
CA THR A 144 4.61 4.05 -6.01
C THR A 144 6.07 4.02 -6.41
N LEU A 145 6.97 4.25 -5.45
CA LEU A 145 8.39 3.94 -5.63
C LEU A 145 8.48 2.47 -6.06
N ALA A 146 9.26 2.19 -7.10
CA ALA A 146 9.43 0.85 -7.66
C ALA A 146 10.88 0.40 -7.57
N ALA A 147 11.82 1.30 -7.86
CA ALA A 147 13.25 1.06 -7.70
C ALA A 147 13.95 2.28 -7.09
N MET A 148 15.01 2.02 -6.34
CA MET A 148 15.90 3.04 -5.79
C MET A 148 17.34 2.63 -6.07
N GLU A 149 18.05 3.46 -6.83
CA GLU A 149 19.43 3.21 -7.23
C GLU A 149 20.36 4.19 -6.53
N CYS A 150 21.10 3.71 -5.54
CA CYS A 150 22.06 4.52 -4.80
C CYS A 150 23.47 4.35 -5.34
N GLY A 151 24.08 5.46 -5.76
CA GLY A 151 25.46 5.53 -6.23
C GLY A 151 26.29 6.57 -5.47
N MET A 152 27.48 6.86 -6.00
CA MET A 152 28.42 7.82 -5.40
C MET A 152 27.86 9.26 -5.29
N TYR A 153 26.85 9.60 -6.11
CA TYR A 153 26.26 10.94 -6.17
C TYR A 153 24.87 11.04 -5.51
N GLY A 154 24.46 10.02 -4.75
CA GLY A 154 23.16 9.94 -4.10
C GLY A 154 22.27 8.84 -4.66
N CYS A 155 21.00 8.85 -4.26
CA CYS A 155 20.01 7.87 -4.69
C CYS A 155 19.07 8.46 -5.75
N SER A 156 18.80 7.70 -6.80
CA SER A 156 17.76 7.97 -7.78
C SER A 156 16.54 7.13 -7.46
N GLU A 157 15.38 7.77 -7.41
CA GLU A 157 14.10 7.13 -7.18
C GLU A 157 13.35 6.98 -8.49
N HIS A 158 12.81 5.79 -8.73
CA HIS A 158 12.05 5.48 -9.93
C HIS A 158 10.67 4.98 -9.53
N TYR A 159 9.63 5.63 -10.04
CA TYR A 159 8.24 5.41 -9.65
C TYR A 159 7.47 4.71 -10.76
N SER A 160 6.73 3.67 -10.40
CA SER A 160 5.66 3.14 -11.24
C SER A 160 4.45 4.08 -11.17
N GLN A 161 3.87 4.42 -12.32
CA GLN A 161 2.80 5.43 -12.42
C GLN A 161 1.40 4.83 -12.26
N GLY A 162 1.26 3.52 -12.31
CA GLY A 162 0.00 2.79 -12.22
C GLY A 162 0.26 1.30 -12.00
N TYR A 163 -0.80 0.54 -11.75
CA TYR A 163 -0.63 -0.89 -11.53
C TYR A 163 -0.27 -1.60 -12.83
N GLY A 164 0.51 -2.68 -12.74
CA GLY A 164 0.91 -3.47 -13.90
C GLY A 164 2.41 -3.71 -13.94
N LEU A 165 3.03 -3.54 -15.10
CA LEU A 165 4.45 -3.83 -15.32
C LEU A 165 5.29 -2.58 -15.02
N PHE A 166 6.36 -2.75 -14.27
CA PHE A 166 7.43 -1.77 -14.16
C PHE A 166 8.71 -2.37 -14.73
N THR A 167 9.36 -1.65 -15.64
CA THR A 167 10.61 -2.07 -16.25
C THR A 167 11.70 -1.06 -15.96
N ARG A 168 12.83 -1.53 -15.44
CA ARG A 168 14.04 -0.74 -15.26
C ARG A 168 15.15 -1.27 -16.16
N SER A 169 15.50 -0.47 -17.17
CA SER A 169 16.50 -0.82 -18.18
C SER A 169 17.80 -0.04 -17.98
N PHE A 170 18.87 -0.73 -17.59
CA PHE A 170 20.18 -0.14 -17.35
C PHE A 170 21.28 -0.93 -18.06
N LEU A 171 22.01 -0.26 -18.96
CA LEU A 171 23.14 -0.83 -19.71
C LEU A 171 22.81 -2.16 -20.43
N GLY A 172 21.61 -2.27 -20.99
CA GLY A 172 21.16 -3.46 -21.73
C GLY A 172 20.69 -4.62 -20.84
N LEU A 173 20.49 -4.36 -19.55
CA LEU A 173 19.84 -5.29 -18.62
C LEU A 173 18.48 -4.72 -18.23
N ASP A 174 17.46 -5.56 -18.36
CA ASP A 174 16.08 -5.21 -18.02
C ASP A 174 15.66 -5.94 -16.74
N ASN A 175 15.12 -5.17 -15.79
CA ASN A 175 14.52 -5.71 -14.58
C ASN A 175 13.02 -5.48 -14.62
N TYR A 176 12.26 -6.56 -14.56
CA TYR A 176 10.80 -6.54 -14.59
C TYR A 176 10.22 -6.73 -13.20
N MET A 177 9.24 -5.91 -12.87
CA MET A 177 8.51 -5.96 -11.61
C MET A 177 7.02 -5.88 -11.87
N ALA A 178 6.24 -6.71 -11.18
CA ALA A 178 4.82 -6.46 -11.03
C ALA A 178 4.64 -5.38 -9.95
N SER A 179 4.10 -4.23 -10.35
CA SER A 179 3.94 -3.06 -9.48
C SER A 179 2.49 -2.90 -9.02
N ALA A 180 2.25 -3.10 -7.74
CA ALA A 180 1.01 -2.78 -7.06
C ALA A 180 1.01 -1.29 -6.65
N SER A 181 0.88 -0.41 -7.65
CA SER A 181 0.85 1.05 -7.46
C SER A 181 -0.45 1.54 -6.83
N PHE A 182 -0.57 1.29 -5.52
CA PHE A 182 -1.73 1.66 -4.72
C PHE A 182 -1.32 2.33 -3.40
N GLN A 183 -2.04 3.37 -3.04
CA GLN A 183 -2.16 3.84 -1.67
C GLN A 183 -3.27 3.04 -0.98
N ILE A 184 -2.96 2.45 0.16
CA ILE A 184 -3.89 1.57 0.88
C ILE A 184 -4.06 2.10 2.30
N SER A 185 -5.32 2.21 2.72
CA SER A 185 -5.74 2.53 4.08
C SER A 185 -6.66 1.41 4.55
N ILE A 186 -6.42 0.94 5.78
CA ILE A 186 -7.20 -0.11 6.43
C ILE A 186 -7.40 0.41 7.85
N GLU A 187 -8.61 0.86 8.16
CA GLU A 187 -8.87 1.64 9.36
C GLU A 187 -10.13 1.13 10.04
N THR A 188 -10.09 1.04 11.37
CA THR A 188 -11.30 0.82 12.16
C THR A 188 -11.97 2.16 12.44
N ILE A 189 -13.29 2.22 12.31
CA ILE A 189 -14.08 3.45 12.42
C ILE A 189 -15.01 3.46 13.64
N ASP A 190 -15.13 2.32 14.33
CA ASP A 190 -15.79 2.18 15.63
C ASP A 190 -14.84 2.53 16.80
N LYS A 191 -13.56 2.20 16.65
CA LYS A 191 -12.43 2.67 17.48
C LYS A 191 -11.34 3.18 16.56
N PRO A 192 -10.59 4.24 16.90
CA PRO A 192 -9.57 4.76 15.99
C PRO A 192 -8.37 3.80 16.01
N VAL A 193 -8.18 3.03 14.95
CA VAL A 193 -6.94 2.26 14.72
C VAL A 193 -6.68 2.23 13.23
N ASP A 194 -5.48 2.64 12.82
CA ASP A 194 -4.99 2.44 11.47
C ASP A 194 -4.17 1.15 11.42
N ILE A 195 -4.78 0.13 10.81
CA ILE A 195 -4.23 -1.23 10.70
C ILE A 195 -3.00 -1.23 9.80
N THR A 196 -2.91 -0.32 8.81
CA THR A 196 -1.77 -0.25 7.88
C THR A 196 -0.48 0.19 8.54
N ARG A 197 -0.57 0.82 9.70
CA ARG A 197 0.59 1.29 10.47
C ARG A 197 1.13 0.25 11.45
N LEU A 198 0.44 -0.88 11.62
CA LEU A 198 0.92 -2.00 12.43
C LEU A 198 2.05 -2.72 11.71
N GLU A 199 3.09 -3.14 12.42
CA GLU A 199 4.37 -3.56 11.83
C GLU A 199 4.22 -4.57 10.68
N ARG A 200 3.51 -5.67 10.90
CA ARG A 200 3.31 -6.72 9.88
C ARG A 200 2.58 -6.22 8.63
N VAL A 201 1.62 -5.31 8.79
CA VAL A 201 0.85 -4.75 7.66
C VAL A 201 1.65 -3.63 7.00
N LYS A 202 2.38 -2.83 7.78
CA LYS A 202 3.26 -1.76 7.31
C LYS A 202 4.34 -2.28 6.37
N GLU A 203 4.90 -3.47 6.64
CA GLU A 203 5.85 -4.12 5.74
C GLU A 203 5.26 -4.36 4.34
N THR A 204 3.98 -4.70 4.24
CA THR A 204 3.27 -4.85 2.95
C THR A 204 3.07 -3.52 2.22
N GLN A 205 3.24 -2.40 2.91
CA GLN A 205 3.15 -1.05 2.33
C GLN A 205 4.50 -0.55 1.79
N SER A 206 5.59 -1.25 2.09
CA SER A 206 6.92 -0.92 1.57
C SER A 206 6.96 -1.04 0.05
N TYR A 207 7.86 -0.27 -0.57
CA TYR A 207 8.04 -0.35 -2.02
C TYR A 207 8.47 -1.75 -2.47
N LEU A 208 9.29 -2.46 -1.68
CA LEU A 208 9.70 -3.84 -1.99
C LEU A 208 8.51 -4.81 -1.99
N ALA A 209 7.59 -4.69 -1.03
CA ALA A 209 6.41 -5.54 -0.99
C ALA A 209 5.40 -5.23 -2.11
N LYS A 210 5.32 -3.96 -2.51
CA LYS A 210 4.46 -3.52 -3.63
C LYS A 210 5.03 -3.80 -5.00
N ASN A 211 6.32 -4.14 -5.12
CA ASN A 211 6.96 -4.38 -6.41
C ASN A 211 7.65 -5.74 -6.40
N LYS A 212 6.94 -6.76 -6.89
CA LYS A 212 7.46 -8.13 -6.96
C LYS A 212 8.32 -8.28 -8.21
N GLN A 213 9.60 -8.56 -8.03
CA GLN A 213 10.49 -8.90 -9.15
C GLN A 213 10.01 -10.17 -9.85
N LEU A 214 10.04 -10.15 -11.19
CA LEU A 214 9.61 -11.27 -12.03
C LEU A 214 10.86 -11.94 -12.62
N GLU A 215 11.39 -12.95 -11.93
CA GLU A 215 12.67 -13.58 -12.27
C GLU A 215 12.68 -14.27 -13.65
N ASP A 216 11.56 -14.91 -14.03
CA ASP A 216 11.41 -15.63 -15.30
C ASP A 216 10.59 -14.85 -16.35
N PHE A 217 10.48 -13.53 -16.20
CA PHE A 217 9.78 -12.71 -17.19
C PHE A 217 10.62 -12.59 -18.45
N ARG A 218 10.04 -12.94 -19.60
CA ARG A 218 10.71 -12.84 -20.89
C ARG A 218 10.71 -11.41 -21.38
N ASP A 219 11.84 -10.98 -21.91
CA ASP A 219 11.93 -9.69 -22.61
C ASP A 219 10.88 -9.64 -23.72
N PRO A 220 9.96 -8.66 -23.69
CA PRO A 220 9.00 -8.47 -24.76
C PRO A 220 9.70 -8.13 -26.07
N GLU A 221 9.23 -8.70 -27.18
CA GLU A 221 9.76 -8.33 -28.51
C GLU A 221 9.45 -6.87 -28.85
N ASP A 222 8.32 -6.36 -28.35
CA ASP A 222 7.86 -4.99 -28.54
C ASP A 222 7.20 -4.47 -27.26
N PHE A 223 7.89 -3.55 -26.58
CA PHE A 223 7.41 -2.88 -25.38
C PHE A 223 6.16 -2.03 -25.61
N GLU A 224 5.86 -1.63 -26.84
CA GLU A 224 4.62 -0.94 -27.16
C GLU A 224 3.44 -1.92 -27.26
N ASN A 225 3.67 -3.18 -27.59
CA ASN A 225 2.61 -4.13 -27.93
C ASN A 225 2.74 -5.45 -27.17
N ILE A 226 3.02 -5.37 -25.86
CA ILE A 226 3.03 -6.53 -24.97
C ILE A 226 1.64 -7.16 -24.95
N THR A 227 1.57 -8.47 -25.16
CA THR A 227 0.31 -9.22 -25.16
C THR A 227 -0.20 -9.47 -23.74
N GLU A 228 -1.51 -9.72 -23.61
CA GLU A 228 -2.11 -10.08 -22.32
C GLU A 228 -1.46 -11.35 -21.71
N ASN A 229 -1.13 -12.33 -22.56
CA ASN A 229 -0.50 -13.57 -22.12
C ASN A 229 0.88 -13.33 -21.49
N GLU A 230 1.67 -12.42 -22.06
CA GLU A 230 2.97 -12.03 -21.51
C GLU A 230 2.82 -11.35 -20.14
N LEU A 231 1.71 -10.63 -19.91
CA LEU A 231 1.44 -9.95 -18.64
C LEU A 231 0.76 -10.86 -17.59
N LEU A 232 0.46 -12.13 -17.88
CA LEU A 232 -0.15 -13.04 -16.88
C LEU A 232 0.65 -13.16 -15.57
N PRO A 233 1.99 -13.26 -15.58
CA PRO A 233 2.77 -13.25 -14.34
C PRO A 233 2.61 -11.96 -13.52
N VAL A 234 2.43 -10.83 -14.20
CA VAL A 234 2.17 -9.52 -13.57
C VAL A 234 0.81 -9.57 -12.87
N LYS A 235 -0.24 -9.97 -13.57
CA LYS A 235 -1.59 -10.11 -13.01
C LYS A 235 -1.59 -11.04 -11.78
N ALA A 236 -0.92 -12.20 -11.88
CA ALA A 236 -0.84 -13.17 -10.79
C ALA A 236 -0.17 -12.59 -9.54
N ALA A 237 0.96 -11.88 -9.71
CA ALA A 237 1.66 -11.22 -8.60
C ALA A 237 0.81 -10.14 -7.91
N LEU A 238 0.04 -9.36 -8.68
CA LEU A 238 -0.88 -8.37 -8.12
C LEU A 238 -2.00 -9.02 -7.31
N VAL A 239 -2.61 -10.08 -7.82
CA VAL A 239 -3.66 -10.83 -7.09
C VAL A 239 -3.10 -11.42 -5.79
N GLU A 240 -1.90 -12.00 -5.83
CA GLU A 240 -1.23 -12.53 -4.64
C GLU A 240 -0.96 -11.45 -3.59
N TYR A 241 -0.54 -10.25 -4.00
CA TYR A 241 -0.34 -9.11 -3.10
C TYR A 241 -1.63 -8.77 -2.32
N PHE A 242 -2.77 -8.67 -3.02
CA PHE A 242 -4.05 -8.36 -2.39
C PHE A 242 -4.61 -9.54 -1.58
N ASP A 243 -4.36 -10.79 -1.97
CA ASP A 243 -4.72 -11.97 -1.17
C ASP A 243 -4.04 -11.93 0.21
N ASN A 244 -2.73 -11.68 0.23
CA ASN A 244 -1.96 -11.56 1.46
C ASN A 244 -2.47 -10.42 2.35
N LEU A 245 -2.77 -9.25 1.75
CA LEU A 245 -3.29 -8.11 2.49
C LEU A 245 -4.68 -8.37 3.07
N ALA A 246 -5.56 -9.04 2.33
CA ALA A 246 -6.88 -9.44 2.79
C ALA A 246 -6.80 -10.45 3.96
N VAL A 247 -5.85 -11.39 3.90
CA VAL A 247 -5.58 -12.32 5.01
C VAL A 247 -5.15 -11.58 6.27
N MET A 248 -4.22 -10.62 6.16
CA MET A 248 -3.77 -9.83 7.32
C MET A 248 -4.88 -8.95 7.90
N THR A 249 -5.69 -8.35 7.03
CA THR A 249 -6.87 -7.55 7.42
C THR A 249 -7.83 -8.42 8.23
N ARG A 250 -8.19 -9.60 7.71
CA ARG A 250 -9.04 -10.57 8.40
C ARG A 250 -8.47 -10.97 9.76
N GLN A 251 -7.18 -11.31 9.82
CA GLN A 251 -6.51 -11.70 11.06
C GLN A 251 -6.63 -10.61 12.12
N PHE A 252 -6.45 -9.36 11.75
CA PHE A 252 -6.62 -8.23 12.66
C PHE A 252 -8.06 -8.11 13.15
N LEU A 253 -9.04 -8.17 12.24
CA LEU A 253 -10.45 -8.00 12.58
C LEU A 253 -10.97 -9.08 13.55
N ILE A 254 -10.50 -10.33 13.42
CA ILE A 254 -10.87 -11.40 14.36
C ILE A 254 -10.11 -11.36 15.69
N GLY A 255 -9.17 -10.42 15.85
CA GLY A 255 -8.34 -10.28 17.05
C GLY A 255 -7.20 -11.30 17.15
N ALA A 256 -6.74 -11.86 16.02
CA ALA A 256 -5.48 -12.60 16.01
C ALA A 256 -4.32 -11.60 16.19
N ASP A 257 -3.23 -12.04 16.83
CA ASP A 257 -2.10 -11.15 17.07
C ASP A 257 -1.40 -10.80 15.74
N VAL A 258 -1.64 -9.58 15.27
CA VAL A 258 -0.97 -8.98 14.09
C VAL A 258 0.11 -7.99 14.54
N SER A 259 0.30 -7.85 15.86
CA SER A 259 1.18 -6.86 16.50
C SER A 259 2.58 -7.39 16.81
N THR A 260 2.77 -8.72 16.88
CA THR A 260 4.06 -9.34 17.17
C THR A 260 4.66 -10.01 15.93
N GLY A 261 5.82 -9.49 15.49
CA GLY A 261 6.66 -10.12 14.47
C GLY A 261 7.38 -11.34 15.03
N LYS A 262 6.67 -12.45 15.21
CA LYS A 262 7.25 -13.78 15.41
C LYS A 262 6.63 -14.80 14.47
#